data_AF-A0A1N6ZZJ3-F1
#
_entry.id   AF-A0A1N6ZZJ3-F1
#
_cell.length_a   1.000
_cell.length_b   1.000
_cell.length_c   1.000
_cell.angle_alpha   90.00
_cell.angle_beta   90.00
_cell.angle_gamma   90.00
#
_symmetry.space_group_name_H-M   'P 1'
#
loop_
_entity.id
_entity.type
_entity.pdbx_description
1 polymer ?
#
loop_
_entity_poly.entity_id
_entity_poly.type
_entity_poly.pdbx_seq_one_letter_code
_entity_poly.pdbx_strand_id
1 'polypeptide(L)'
;MSTPFQTAVKSAVHHTTRREAIERLAERDEHRHLALLVQMGGLRGEFRRQALECLNDRNANAELEELAEDTTLEPSLQRRATDLV
;
A
#
# COMPACT_ATOMS: atom_id res chain seq x y z
N MET A 1 6.06 -15.81 5.62
CA MET A 1 4.68 -15.46 5.20
C MET A 1 4.14 -14.46 6.20
N SER A 2 4.07 -13.16 5.86
CA SER A 2 3.74 -12.12 6.84
C SER A 2 2.22 -12.08 7.07
N THR A 3 1.79 -12.45 8.29
CA THR A 3 0.41 -12.40 8.79
C THR A 3 -0.32 -11.05 8.55
N PRO A 4 0.33 -9.88 8.68
CA PRO A 4 -0.35 -8.60 8.45
C PRO A 4 -0.74 -8.38 6.98
N PHE A 5 0.07 -8.79 6.01
CA PHE A 5 -0.27 -8.69 4.59
C PHE A 5 -1.54 -9.49 4.25
N GLN A 6 -1.61 -10.75 4.71
CA GLN A 6 -2.82 -11.58 4.54
C GLN A 6 -4.04 -10.96 5.20
N THR A 7 -3.85 -10.29 6.35
CA THR A 7 -4.93 -9.63 7.07
C THR A 7 -5.46 -8.41 6.30
N ALA A 8 -4.56 -7.62 5.71
CA ALA A 8 -4.90 -6.45 4.91
C ALA A 8 -5.68 -6.79 3.62
N VAL A 9 -5.36 -7.92 2.97
CA VAL A 9 -6.04 -8.36 1.73
C VAL A 9 -7.37 -9.07 1.98
N LYS A 10 -7.57 -9.66 3.17
CA LYS A 10 -8.71 -10.52 3.45
C LYS A 10 -9.99 -9.68 3.61
N SER A 11 -10.91 -9.82 2.66
CA SER A 11 -12.19 -9.08 2.63
C SER A 11 -13.10 -9.40 3.83
N ALA A 12 -12.96 -10.58 4.42
CA ALA A 12 -13.71 -11.00 5.61
C ALA A 12 -13.23 -10.32 6.91
N VAL A 13 -12.10 -9.61 6.88
CA VAL A 13 -11.56 -8.91 8.04
C VAL A 13 -12.13 -7.50 8.10
N HIS A 14 -12.48 -7.05 9.32
CA HIS A 14 -13.04 -5.74 9.55
C HIS A 14 -12.08 -4.62 9.08
N HIS A 15 -12.63 -3.51 8.60
CA HIS A 15 -11.86 -2.43 7.97
C HIS A 15 -10.81 -1.81 8.91
N THR A 16 -11.10 -1.71 10.20
CA THR A 16 -10.14 -1.24 11.22
C THR A 16 -8.96 -2.19 11.36
N THR A 17 -9.20 -3.50 11.45
CA THR A 17 -8.13 -4.49 11.55
C THR A 17 -7.28 -4.54 10.29
N ARG A 18 -7.88 -4.30 9.11
CA ARG A 18 -7.13 -4.17 7.85
C ARG A 18 -6.23 -2.94 7.84
N ARG A 19 -6.74 -1.80 8.34
CA ARG A 19 -6.00 -0.55 8.51
C ARG A 19 -4.79 -0.73 9.44
N GLU A 20 -5.01 -1.31 10.62
CA GLU A 20 -3.92 -1.63 11.55
C GLU A 20 -2.89 -2.59 10.94
N ALA A 21 -3.32 -3.52 10.08
CA ALA A 21 -2.40 -4.45 9.45
C ALA A 21 -1.46 -3.73 8.45
N ILE A 22 -1.95 -2.71 7.74
CA ILE A 22 -1.14 -1.86 6.86
C ILE A 22 -0.15 -1.04 7.68
N GLU A 23 -0.60 -0.44 8.78
CA GLU A 23 0.27 0.30 9.71
C GLU A 23 1.37 -0.62 10.27
N ARG A 24 1.04 -1.84 10.67
CA ARG A 24 2.02 -2.84 11.11
C ARG A 24 3.02 -3.24 10.02
N LEU A 25 2.64 -3.24 8.74
CA LEU A 25 3.59 -3.48 7.65
C LEU A 25 4.56 -2.31 7.52
N ALA A 26 4.06 -1.08 7.65
CA ALA A 26 4.89 0.13 7.66
C ALA A 26 5.84 0.18 8.86
N GLU A 27 5.38 -0.23 10.05
CA GLU A 27 6.22 -0.33 11.25
C GLU A 27 7.36 -1.34 11.11
N ARG A 28 7.18 -2.37 10.29
CA ARG A 28 8.17 -3.43 10.06
C ARG A 28 9.11 -3.12 8.89
N ASP A 29 9.02 -1.92 8.32
CA ASP A 29 9.72 -1.51 7.09
C ASP A 29 9.52 -2.51 5.94
N GLU A 30 8.34 -3.14 5.87
CA GLU A 30 7.97 -4.09 4.81
C GLU A 30 7.45 -3.33 3.57
N HIS A 31 8.25 -2.40 3.02
CA HIS A 31 7.86 -1.50 1.92
C HIS A 31 7.41 -2.27 0.66
N ARG A 32 8.07 -3.37 0.31
CA ARG A 32 7.65 -4.24 -0.80
C ARG A 32 6.23 -4.80 -0.62
N HIS A 33 5.85 -5.19 0.60
CA HIS A 33 4.50 -5.68 0.84
C HIS A 33 3.45 -4.56 0.77
N LEU A 34 3.83 -3.34 1.17
CA LEU A 34 2.99 -2.16 0.97
C LEU A 34 2.80 -1.84 -0.52
N ALA A 35 3.87 -1.87 -1.32
CA ALA A 35 3.79 -1.68 -2.77
C ALA A 35 2.88 -2.74 -3.44
N LEU A 36 3.02 -4.01 -3.05
CA LEU A 36 2.14 -5.09 -3.51
C LEU A 36 0.67 -4.88 -3.13
N LEU A 37 0.39 -4.27 -1.96
CA LEU A 37 -0.99 -3.92 -1.58
C LEU A 37 -1.57 -2.83 -2.48
N VAL A 38 -0.76 -1.85 -2.88
CA VAL A 38 -1.16 -0.79 -3.83
C VAL A 38 -1.42 -1.38 -5.22
N GLN A 39 -0.57 -2.30 -5.67
CA GLN A 39 -0.72 -3.01 -6.95
C GLN A 39 -1.92 -3.95 -7.00
N MET A 40 -2.39 -4.47 -5.86
CA MET A 40 -3.52 -5.40 -5.84
C MET A 40 -4.85 -4.73 -6.20
N GLY A 41 -5.25 -4.91 -7.46
CA GLY A 41 -6.54 -4.54 -8.05
C GLY A 41 -7.80 -5.04 -7.32
N GLY A 42 -7.66 -6.01 -6.41
CA GLY A 42 -8.78 -6.55 -5.60
C GLY A 42 -9.06 -5.81 -4.29
N LEU A 43 -8.16 -4.92 -3.83
CA LEU A 43 -8.40 -4.12 -2.63
C LEU A 43 -9.24 -2.88 -2.93
N ARG A 44 -9.99 -2.41 -1.92
CA ARG A 44 -10.65 -1.09 -2.01
C ARG A 44 -9.58 -0.01 -2.09
N GLY A 45 -9.81 1.00 -2.94
CA GLY A 45 -8.87 2.11 -3.15
C GLY A 45 -8.54 2.92 -1.88
N GLU A 46 -9.35 2.83 -0.82
CA GLU A 46 -9.05 3.42 0.49
C GLU A 46 -7.81 2.81 1.15
N PHE A 47 -7.66 1.49 1.08
CA PHE A 47 -6.53 0.77 1.66
C PHE A 47 -5.26 0.96 0.84
N ARG A 48 -5.40 1.05 -0.49
CA ARG A 48 -4.28 1.34 -1.39
C ARG A 48 -3.74 2.75 -1.16
N ARG A 49 -4.62 3.73 -1.05
CA ARG A 49 -4.23 5.10 -0.67
C ARG A 49 -3.54 5.14 0.68
N GLN A 50 -4.05 4.41 1.66
CA GLN A 50 -3.38 4.34 2.95
C GLN A 50 -1.98 3.71 2.85
N ALA A 51 -1.81 2.64 2.08
CA ALA A 51 -0.50 2.04 1.87
C ALA A 51 0.50 3.02 1.22
N LEU A 52 0.05 3.86 0.27
CA LEU A 52 0.85 4.94 -0.30
C LEU A 52 1.25 6.00 0.75
N GLU A 53 0.33 6.46 1.57
CA GLU A 53 0.64 7.41 2.64
C GLU A 53 1.65 6.82 3.64
N CYS A 54 1.51 5.53 3.99
CA CYS A 54 2.48 4.84 4.84
C CYS A 54 3.87 4.70 4.19
N LEU A 55 3.96 4.51 2.87
CA LEU A 55 5.23 4.51 2.15
C LEU A 55 5.89 5.89 2.19
N ASN A 56 5.10 6.95 2.00
CA ASN A 56 5.57 8.33 2.12
C ASN A 56 6.04 8.68 3.54
N ASP A 57 5.28 8.32 4.57
CA ASP A 57 5.66 8.54 5.97
C ASP A 57 6.99 7.86 6.33
N ARG A 58 7.32 6.76 5.64
CA ARG A 58 8.56 6.00 5.81
C ARG A 58 9.68 6.41 4.84
N ASN A 59 9.46 7.42 4.00
CA ASN A 59 10.42 7.86 2.97
C ASN A 59 10.85 6.72 2.03
N ALA A 60 9.94 5.81 1.71
CA ALA A 60 10.17 4.70 0.79
C ALA A 60 10.12 5.18 -0.68
N ASN A 61 11.01 6.11 -1.04
CA ASN A 61 10.97 6.82 -2.32
C ASN A 61 11.20 5.89 -3.51
N ALA A 62 12.03 4.85 -3.36
CA ALA A 62 12.27 3.88 -4.42
C ALA A 62 10.99 3.12 -4.79
N GLU A 63 10.23 2.68 -3.80
CA GLU A 63 8.95 2.02 -4.00
C GLU A 63 7.88 2.98 -4.53
N LEU A 64 7.90 4.25 -4.10
CA LEU A 64 6.98 5.27 -4.62
C LEU A 64 7.27 5.61 -6.09
N GLU A 65 8.54 5.71 -6.49
CA GLU A 65 8.97 5.88 -7.89
C GLU A 65 8.52 4.69 -8.74
N GLU A 66 8.74 3.46 -8.27
CA GLU A 66 8.30 2.25 -8.95
C GLU A 66 6.77 2.24 -9.15
N LEU A 67 6.00 2.64 -8.14
CA LEU A 67 4.55 2.77 -8.23
C LEU A 67 4.12 3.92 -9.16
N ALA A 68 4.87 5.02 -9.22
CA ALA A 68 4.61 6.12 -10.14
C ALA A 68 4.85 5.73 -11.60
N GLU A 69 5.79 4.83 -11.87
CA GLU A 69 6.07 4.31 -13.22
C GLU A 69 5.18 3.11 -13.59
N ASP A 70 4.55 2.46 -12.61
CA ASP A 70 3.71 1.28 -12.81
C ASP A 70 2.37 1.60 -13.50
N THR A 71 2.35 1.37 -14.82
CA THR A 71 1.16 1.53 -15.68
C THR A 71 0.03 0.53 -15.41
N THR A 72 0.27 -0.52 -14.60
CA THR A 72 -0.79 -1.47 -14.21
C THR A 72 -1.67 -0.93 -13.10
N LEU A 73 -1.23 0.12 -12.40
CA LEU A 73 -2.00 0.80 -11.38
C LEU A 73 -3.12 1.64 -11.99
N GLU A 74 -4.15 1.88 -11.16
CA GLU A 74 -5.15 2.88 -11.52
C GLU A 74 -4.47 4.26 -11.66
N PRO A 75 -4.79 5.05 -12.71
CA PRO A 75 -4.15 6.35 -12.96
C PRO A 75 -4.24 7.33 -11.79
N SER A 76 -5.24 7.17 -10.93
CA SER A 76 -5.41 7.95 -9.69
C SER A 76 -4.36 7.62 -8.63
N LEU A 77 -3.96 6.35 -8.50
CA LEU A 77 -2.89 5.91 -7.60
C LEU A 77 -1.52 6.29 -8.15
N GLN A 78 -1.32 6.11 -9.46
CA GLN A 78 -0.07 6.51 -10.13
C GLN A 78 0.20 8.00 -9.93
N ARG A 79 -0.79 8.87 -10.22
CA ARG A 79 -0.66 10.31 -10.01
C ARG A 79 -0.37 10.65 -8.54
N ARG A 80 -1.02 9.96 -7.61
CA ARG A 80 -0.80 10.18 -6.18
C ARG A 80 0.61 9.75 -5.76
N ALA A 81 1.14 8.66 -6.30
CA ALA A 81 2.52 8.25 -6.07
C ALA A 81 3.51 9.30 -6.62
N THR A 82 3.27 9.81 -7.83
CA THR A 82 4.07 10.90 -8.42
C THR A 82 4.02 12.19 -7.60
N ASP A 83 2.89 12.53 -7.00
CA ASP A 83 2.76 13.71 -6.15
C ASP A 83 3.54 13.59 -4.81
N LEU A 84 3.94 12.37 -4.42
CA LEU A 84 4.60 12.05 -3.15
C LEU A 84 6.12 11.84 -3.29
N VAL A 85 6.66 11.77 -4.50
CA VAL A 85 8.10 11.66 -4.82
C VAL A 85 8.66 13.02 -5.23
#